data_AF-A0A838WPE8-F1
#
_entry.id   AF-A0A838WPE8-F1
#
_cell.length_a   1.000
_cell.length_b   1.000
_cell.length_c   1.000
_cell.angle_alpha   90.00
_cell.angle_beta   90.00
_cell.angle_gamma   90.00
#
_symmetry.space_group_name_H-M   'P 1'
#
loop_
_entity.id
_entity.type
_entity.pdbx_description
1 polymer ?
#
loop_
_entity_poly.entity_id
_entity_poly.type
_entity_poly.pdbx_seq_one_letter_code
_entity_poly.pdbx_strand_id
1 'polypeptide(L)' 'MPKHFNTAGPCQSDIHYMLSPTGRLPQLKALIDGRNYFIIHAPRQVGKTTAMIALAQELTDSGEYTAVM' A
#
# COMPACT_ATOMS: atom_id res chain seq x y z
N MET A 1 -15.75 16.58 9.57
CA MET A 1 -15.33 17.31 8.35
C MET A 1 -15.56 16.40 7.15
N PRO A 2 -15.91 16.91 5.96
CA PRO A 2 -15.93 16.09 4.76
C PRO A 2 -14.53 15.55 4.45
N LYS A 3 -14.45 14.37 3.83
CA LYS A 3 -13.17 13.83 3.33
C LYS A 3 -12.53 14.80 2.34
N HIS A 4 -11.22 14.72 2.17
CA HIS A 4 -10.48 15.56 1.23
C HIS A 4 -9.39 14.77 0.50
N PHE A 5 -8.87 15.30 -0.61
CA PHE A 5 -7.75 14.69 -1.31
C PHE A 5 -6.44 15.04 -0.62
N ASN A 6 -5.60 14.04 -0.42
CA ASN A 6 -4.24 14.22 0.07
C ASN A 6 -3.22 14.03 -1.06
N THR A 7 -2.32 14.99 -1.21
CA THR A 7 -1.24 14.96 -2.20
C THR A 7 0.15 14.84 -1.58
N ALA A 8 0.26 14.85 -0.24
CA ALA A 8 1.51 14.77 0.48
C ALA A 8 1.46 13.78 1.65
N GLY A 9 2.46 12.90 1.74
CA GLY A 9 2.52 11.89 2.79
C GLY A 9 1.52 10.73 2.61
N PRO A 10 1.45 9.81 3.59
CA PRO A 10 0.53 8.67 3.54
C PRO A 10 -0.94 9.10 3.64
N CYS A 11 -1.83 8.38 2.95
CA CYS A 11 -3.26 8.62 3.08
C CYS A 11 -3.86 7.87 4.28
N GLN A 12 -4.83 8.48 4.96
CA GLN A 12 -5.60 7.90 6.05
C GLN A 12 -7.05 7.70 5.57
N SER A 13 -7.58 6.48 5.73
CA SER A 13 -8.83 6.06 5.08
C SER A 13 -10.09 6.73 5.66
N ASP A 14 -10.02 7.17 6.91
CA ASP A 14 -11.08 7.87 7.63
C ASP A 14 -11.26 9.33 7.16
N ILE A 15 -10.17 10.01 6.81
CA ILE A 15 -10.19 11.44 6.43
C ILE A 15 -9.89 11.73 4.96
N HIS A 16 -9.28 10.81 4.21
CA HIS A 16 -8.91 11.05 2.81
C HIS A 16 -9.76 10.26 1.80
N TYR A 17 -10.02 10.86 0.64
CA TYR A 17 -10.50 10.12 -0.53
C TYR A 17 -9.40 9.21 -1.06
N MET A 18 -9.71 7.93 -1.26
CA MET A 18 -8.74 6.92 -1.65
C MET A 18 -9.32 5.95 -2.68
N LEU A 19 -8.47 5.55 -3.61
CA LEU A 19 -8.64 4.30 -4.38
C LEU A 19 -7.88 3.19 -3.66
N SER A 20 -8.20 1.93 -3.95
CA SER A 20 -7.45 0.78 -3.44
C SER A 20 -5.94 1.00 -3.69
N PRO A 21 -5.10 1.04 -2.63
CA PRO A 21 -3.67 1.25 -2.79
C PRO A 21 -2.98 0.06 -3.47
N THR A 22 -3.33 -1.17 -3.07
CA THR A 22 -2.76 -2.43 -3.56
C THR A 22 -3.37 -2.89 -4.88
N GLY A 23 -4.61 -2.48 -5.20
CA GLY A 23 -5.27 -2.80 -6.47
C GLY A 23 -4.55 -2.28 -7.72
N ARG A 24 -3.60 -1.34 -7.56
CA ARG A 24 -2.74 -0.84 -8.64
C ARG A 24 -1.41 -1.59 -8.77
N LEU A 25 -1.20 -2.63 -7.95
CA LEU A 25 0.04 -3.41 -7.87
C LEU A 25 -0.24 -4.91 -8.00
N PRO A 26 -0.92 -5.36 -9.07
CA PRO A 26 -1.45 -6.73 -9.18
C PRO A 26 -0.36 -7.83 -9.18
N GLN A 27 0.88 -7.47 -9.48
CA GLN A 27 2.00 -8.42 -9.58
C GLN A 27 2.68 -8.69 -8.22
N LEU A 28 2.37 -7.92 -7.17
CA LEU A 28 3.07 -8.04 -5.89
C LEU A 28 2.84 -9.39 -5.21
N LYS A 29 1.63 -9.93 -5.25
CA LYS A 29 1.34 -11.22 -4.62
C LYS A 29 2.23 -12.33 -5.18
N ALA A 30 2.37 -12.42 -6.49
CA ALA A 30 3.23 -13.42 -7.12
C ALA A 30 4.70 -13.28 -6.71
N LEU A 31 5.19 -12.03 -6.55
CA LEU A 31 6.56 -11.78 -6.09
C LEU A 31 6.75 -12.21 -4.63
N ILE A 32 5.78 -11.94 -3.76
CA ILE A 32 5.78 -12.32 -2.35
C ILE A 32 5.70 -13.84 -2.18
N ASP A 33 4.77 -14.49 -2.86
CA ASP A 33 4.59 -15.94 -2.84
C ASP A 33 5.87 -16.65 -3.33
N GLY A 34 6.55 -16.06 -4.33
CA GLY A 34 7.85 -16.51 -4.82
C GLY A 34 9.06 -16.10 -3.96
N ARG A 35 8.85 -15.45 -2.80
CA ARG A 35 9.89 -14.97 -1.87
C ARG A 35 10.94 -14.07 -2.52
N ASN A 36 10.53 -13.26 -3.50
CA ASN A 36 11.41 -12.36 -4.21
C ASN A 36 11.51 -11.00 -3.52
N TYR A 37 12.68 -10.37 -3.63
CA TYR A 37 12.80 -8.93 -3.38
C TYR A 37 12.23 -8.15 -4.55
N PHE A 38 11.57 -7.03 -4.26
CA PHE A 38 11.03 -6.12 -5.27
C PHE A 38 11.24 -4.66 -4.90
N ILE A 39 11.23 -3.80 -5.91
CA ILE A 39 11.29 -2.35 -5.76
C ILE A 39 10.07 -1.71 -6.41
N ILE A 40 9.50 -0.68 -5.78
CA ILE A 40 8.45 0.13 -6.38
C ILE A 40 9.07 1.38 -7.00
N HIS A 41 9.30 1.33 -8.32
CA HIS A 41 9.81 2.48 -9.07
C HIS A 41 8.66 3.39 -9.51
N ALA A 42 8.51 4.54 -8.84
CA ALA A 42 7.52 5.55 -9.21
C ALA A 42 7.94 6.96 -8.74
N PRO A 43 7.41 8.05 -9.33
CA PRO A 43 7.73 9.43 -8.95
C PRO A 43 7.46 9.75 -7.47
N ARG A 44 7.98 10.88 -6.99
CA ARG A 44 7.69 11.36 -5.62
C ARG A 44 6.18 11.64 -5.46
N GLN A 45 5.67 11.42 -4.24
CA GLN A 45 4.29 11.75 -3.85
C GLN A 45 3.16 11.03 -4.62
N VAL A 46 3.44 9.90 -5.26
CA VAL A 46 2.43 9.08 -5.96
C VAL A 46 1.76 7.99 -5.10
N GLY A 47 1.95 8.05 -3.78
CA GLY A 47 1.33 7.11 -2.83
C GLY A 47 2.08 5.79 -2.61
N LYS A 48 3.39 5.72 -2.91
CA LYS A 48 4.22 4.53 -2.64
C LYS A 48 4.15 4.10 -1.16
N THR A 49 4.32 5.04 -0.23
CA THR A 49 4.26 4.75 1.21
C THR A 49 2.86 4.28 1.63
N THR A 50 1.80 4.93 1.13
CA THR A 50 0.41 4.49 1.35
C THR A 50 0.20 3.05 0.88
N ALA A 51 0.72 2.70 -0.30
CA ALA A 51 0.60 1.34 -0.84
C ALA A 51 1.36 0.30 0.00
N MET A 52 2.57 0.62 0.47
CA MET A 52 3.35 -0.29 1.33
C MET A 52 2.70 -0.52 2.69
N ILE A 53 2.14 0.52 3.31
CA ILE A 53 1.41 0.40 4.60
C ILE A 53 0.17 -0.47 4.41
N ALA A 54 -0.61 -0.21 3.36
CA ALA A 54 -1.80 -1.02 3.07
C ALA A 54 -1.46 -2.48 2.79
N LEU A 55 -0.41 -2.73 2.01
CA LEU A 55 0.08 -4.08 1.75
C LEU A 55 0.54 -4.78 3.04
N ALA A 56 1.28 -4.09 3.91
CA ALA A 56 1.72 -4.64 5.19
C ALA A 56 0.53 -5.06 6.07
N GLN A 57 -0.51 -4.23 6.10
CA GLN A 57 -1.74 -4.54 6.81
C GLN A 57 -2.47 -5.73 6.18
N GLU A 58 -2.67 -5.74 4.86
CA GLU A 58 -3.34 -6.84 4.14
C GLU A 58 -2.62 -8.19 4.34
N LEU A 59 -1.29 -8.19 4.32
CA LEU A 59 -0.47 -9.39 4.56
C LEU A 59 -0.56 -9.87 6.02
N THR A 60 -0.64 -8.94 6.97
CA THR A 60 -0.76 -9.29 8.38
C THR A 60 -2.18 -9.80 8.69
N ASP A 61 -3.19 -9.17 8.10
CA ASP A 61 -4.60 -9.56 8.26
C ASP A 61 -4.91 -10.91 7.60
N SER A 62 -4.14 -11.32 6.57
CA SER A 62 -4.31 -12.65 5.97
C SER A 62 -3.92 -13.79 6.92
N GLY A 63 -3.11 -13.52 7.95
CA GLY A 63 -2.58 -14.50 8.89
C GLY A 63 -1.46 -15.39 8.32
N GLU A 64 -1.15 -15.28 7.04
CA GLU A 64 -0.07 -16.05 6.39
C GLU A 64 1.30 -15.40 6.59
N TYR A 65 1.32 -14.08 6.77
CA TYR A 65 2.53 -13.29 6.85
C TYR A 65 2.49 -12.36 8.07
N THR A 66 3.68 -12.00 8.56
CA THR A 66 3.83 -10.90 9.51
C THR A 66 4.67 -9.82 8.83
N ALA A 67 4.05 -8.69 8.52
CA ALA A 67 4.79 -7.55 7.99
C ALA A 67 5.49 -6.82 9.15
N VAL A 68 6.76 -6.50 8.96
CA VAL A 68 7.55 -5.67 9.89
C VAL A 68 7.76 -4.32 9.21
N MET A 69 7.30 -3.24 9.85
CA MET A 69 7.42 -1.86 9.36
C MET A 69 8.43 -1.06 10.17
#